data_AF-A0A0D0CCA6-F1
#
_entry.id   AF-A0A0D0CCA6-F1
#
_cell.length_a   1.000
_cell.length_b   1.000
_cell.length_c   1.000
_cell.angle_alpha   90.00
_cell.angle_beta   90.00
_cell.angle_gamma   90.00
#
_symmetry.space_group_name_H-M   'P 1'
#
loop_
_entity.id
_entity.type
_entity.pdbx_description
1 polymer ?
#
loop_
_entity_poly.entity_id
_entity_poly.type
_entity_poly.pdbx_seq_one_letter_code
_entity_poly.pdbx_strand_id
1 'polypeptide(L)'
;VHYCNLAYCNCPGSPDPHIQLLGAGLFPASTACPSTVFTLKVLDDFLRDNVECGTAAMNYFSKLKRITSNVFPHLVPVRSSVGYVARIWRVLKLFKWNGFGHDPRAVGLGELVLFCLACPQKGVNLDLEIDKDIWKYSWTIIMDGNFKAKHMHDKKLDDQVFLMDGMGYMVGRKKYHDYLKAAKEAPKRLACNNHREVNQANTHRHKLEATGIGGCACARHGCFIPHPLGDFQKGERYKIPKPVNMDYALSHALRHNMAGIQRVLTFYDINCQYMKNFQQRISSNSYLSMPAGISPMPSISLWHVHSHRNECFS
;
A
#
# COMPACT_ATOMS: atom_id res chain seq x y z
N VAL A 1 -24.66 5.47 -22.55
CA VAL A 1 -25.15 4.34 -21.73
C VAL A 1 -26.41 3.84 -22.39
N HIS A 2 -26.43 2.58 -22.81
CA HIS A 2 -27.50 2.05 -23.66
C HIS A 2 -27.90 0.66 -23.17
N TYR A 3 -29.15 0.29 -23.45
CA TYR A 3 -29.57 -1.10 -23.44
C TYR A 3 -29.12 -1.74 -24.75
N CYS A 4 -28.42 -2.87 -24.63
CA CYS A 4 -27.96 -3.63 -25.78
C CYS A 4 -28.43 -5.07 -25.61
N ASN A 5 -28.98 -5.64 -26.67
CA ASN A 5 -29.23 -7.07 -26.74
C ASN A 5 -27.93 -7.77 -27.09
N LEU A 6 -27.51 -8.72 -26.25
CA LEU A 6 -26.31 -9.52 -26.45
C LEU A 6 -26.72 -10.97 -26.70
N ALA A 7 -26.13 -11.57 -27.73
CA ALA A 7 -26.27 -13.00 -28.00
C ALA A 7 -24.96 -13.70 -27.60
N TYR A 8 -25.08 -14.78 -26.84
CA TYR A 8 -23.95 -15.62 -26.43
C TYR A 8 -23.84 -16.83 -27.36
N CYS A 9 -22.62 -17.24 -27.66
CA CYS A 9 -22.36 -18.52 -28.27
C CYS A 9 -22.71 -19.64 -27.26
N ASN A 10 -23.54 -20.58 -27.67
CA ASN A 10 -23.93 -21.75 -26.88
C ASN A 10 -23.44 -23.07 -27.53
N CYS A 11 -22.44 -22.98 -28.42
CA CYS A 11 -21.87 -24.17 -29.06
C CYS A 11 -21.15 -25.04 -28.02
N PRO A 12 -21.10 -26.37 -28.20
CA PRO A 12 -20.29 -27.23 -27.33
C PRO A 12 -18.83 -26.74 -27.25
N GLY A 13 -18.33 -26.54 -26.02
CA GLY A 13 -16.99 -26.02 -25.77
C GLY A 13 -16.87 -24.49 -25.81
N SER A 14 -17.95 -23.74 -25.99
CA SER A 14 -17.92 -22.28 -25.90
C SER A 14 -17.53 -21.83 -24.47
N PRO A 15 -16.71 -20.78 -24.32
CA PRO A 15 -16.39 -20.23 -23.01
C PRO A 15 -17.64 -19.73 -22.27
N ASP A 16 -17.55 -19.61 -20.94
CA ASP A 16 -18.63 -19.03 -20.14
C ASP A 16 -19.02 -17.61 -20.60
N PRO A 17 -20.28 -17.17 -20.39
CA PRO A 17 -20.76 -15.86 -20.84
C PRO A 17 -19.85 -14.69 -20.47
N HIS A 18 -19.31 -14.67 -19.25
CA HIS A 18 -18.43 -13.61 -18.79
C HIS A 18 -17.08 -13.57 -19.53
N ILE A 19 -16.56 -14.72 -19.99
CA ILE A 19 -15.35 -14.81 -20.81
C ILE A 19 -15.64 -14.33 -22.23
N GLN A 20 -16.80 -14.71 -22.80
CA GLN A 20 -17.22 -14.22 -24.11
C GLN A 20 -17.34 -12.69 -24.13
N LEU A 21 -17.91 -12.09 -23.08
CA LEU A 21 -18.00 -10.63 -22.92
C LEU A 21 -16.61 -9.98 -22.87
N LEU A 22 -15.68 -10.55 -22.09
CA LEU A 22 -14.31 -10.05 -22.02
C LEU A 22 -13.62 -10.13 -23.39
N GLY A 23 -13.83 -11.21 -24.13
CA GLY A 23 -13.35 -11.36 -25.51
C GLY A 23 -13.93 -10.30 -26.46
N ALA A 24 -15.16 -9.84 -26.21
CA ALA A 24 -15.79 -8.73 -26.93
C ALA A 24 -15.40 -7.33 -26.40
N GLY A 25 -14.48 -7.22 -25.45
CA GLY A 25 -14.06 -5.94 -24.86
C GLY A 25 -15.09 -5.34 -23.88
N LEU A 26 -15.97 -6.18 -23.35
CA LEU A 26 -17.01 -5.85 -22.38
C LEU A 26 -16.68 -6.49 -21.04
N PHE A 27 -16.39 -5.67 -20.03
CA PHE A 27 -16.15 -6.12 -18.67
C PHE A 27 -17.48 -6.31 -17.92
N PRO A 28 -17.83 -7.53 -17.50
CA PRO A 28 -19.09 -7.78 -16.84
C PRO A 28 -19.06 -7.30 -15.38
N ALA A 29 -20.19 -6.75 -14.93
CA ALA A 29 -20.41 -6.43 -13.53
C ALA A 29 -20.52 -7.70 -12.68
N SER A 30 -21.08 -8.79 -13.21
CA SER A 30 -21.22 -10.07 -12.50
C SER A 30 -20.82 -11.21 -13.44
N THR A 31 -20.14 -12.22 -12.89
CA THR A 31 -19.72 -13.40 -13.66
C THR A 31 -20.83 -14.42 -13.85
N ALA A 32 -21.74 -14.56 -12.88
CA ALA A 32 -22.80 -15.56 -12.92
C ALA A 32 -23.96 -15.17 -13.86
N CYS A 33 -24.48 -13.94 -13.73
CA CYS A 33 -25.59 -13.43 -14.53
C CYS A 33 -25.30 -11.98 -14.98
N PRO A 34 -24.48 -11.77 -16.02
CA PRO A 34 -24.10 -10.44 -16.49
C PRO A 34 -25.30 -9.70 -17.10
N SER A 35 -25.85 -8.74 -16.35
CA SER A 35 -26.90 -7.81 -16.82
C SER A 35 -26.41 -6.36 -16.97
N THR A 36 -25.14 -6.11 -16.64
CA THR A 36 -24.50 -4.81 -16.77
C THR A 36 -23.06 -5.06 -17.18
N VAL A 37 -22.60 -4.35 -18.20
CA VAL A 37 -21.25 -4.48 -18.75
C VAL A 37 -20.66 -3.08 -18.94
N PHE A 38 -19.34 -2.99 -18.83
CA PHE A 38 -18.57 -1.77 -19.04
C PHE A 38 -17.60 -1.99 -20.18
N THR A 39 -17.50 -1.04 -21.11
CA THR A 39 -16.40 -1.11 -22.08
C THR A 39 -15.08 -0.88 -21.35
N LEU A 40 -14.01 -1.54 -21.80
CA LEU A 40 -12.67 -1.33 -21.24
C LEU A 40 -12.26 0.15 -21.30
N LYS A 41 -12.69 0.85 -22.36
CA LYS A 41 -12.47 2.30 -22.55
C LYS A 41 -13.06 3.14 -21.42
N VAL A 42 -14.29 2.86 -20.98
CA VAL A 42 -14.93 3.58 -19.87
C VAL A 42 -14.22 3.30 -18.55
N LEU A 43 -13.73 2.08 -18.35
CA LEU A 43 -12.96 1.76 -17.14
C LEU A 43 -11.61 2.48 -17.12
N ASP A 44 -10.91 2.52 -18.25
CA ASP A 44 -9.65 3.27 -18.37
C ASP A 44 -9.85 4.79 -18.23
N ASP A 45 -10.92 5.34 -18.80
CA ASP A 45 -11.30 6.76 -18.66
C ASP A 45 -11.64 7.11 -17.21
N PHE A 46 -12.42 6.25 -16.52
CA PHE A 46 -12.69 6.42 -15.10
C PHE A 46 -11.41 6.41 -14.25
N LEU A 47 -10.49 5.48 -14.52
CA LEU A 47 -9.23 5.43 -13.77
C LEU A 47 -8.41 6.71 -13.96
N ARG A 48 -8.43 7.31 -15.16
CA ARG A 48 -7.76 8.58 -15.45
C ARG A 48 -8.43 9.76 -14.73
N ASP A 49 -9.75 9.90 -14.84
CA ASP A 49 -10.53 10.93 -14.14
C ASP A 49 -10.39 10.84 -12.61
N ASN A 50 -10.25 9.61 -12.08
CA ASN A 50 -10.06 9.39 -10.65
C ASN A 50 -8.68 9.86 -10.17
N VAL A 51 -7.63 9.62 -10.96
CA VAL A 51 -6.25 10.02 -10.62
C VAL A 51 -6.03 11.51 -10.84
N GLU A 52 -6.38 12.04 -12.01
CA GLU A 52 -6.06 13.42 -12.40
C GLU A 52 -7.00 14.44 -11.74
N CYS A 53 -8.29 14.12 -11.65
CA CYS A 53 -9.30 15.07 -11.19
C CYS A 53 -9.84 14.75 -9.79
N GLY A 54 -9.37 13.68 -9.15
CA GLY A 54 -9.92 13.23 -7.87
C GLY A 54 -11.40 12.85 -7.95
N THR A 55 -11.90 12.51 -9.14
CA THR A 55 -13.33 12.32 -9.38
C THR A 55 -13.84 11.10 -8.61
N ALA A 56 -14.82 11.31 -7.73
CA ALA A 56 -15.53 10.23 -7.08
C ALA A 56 -16.34 9.42 -8.09
N ALA A 57 -16.45 8.11 -7.89
CA ALA A 57 -17.19 7.20 -8.77
C ALA A 57 -18.60 7.72 -9.11
N MET A 58 -19.35 8.21 -8.12
CA MET A 58 -20.69 8.78 -8.30
C MET A 58 -20.72 10.01 -9.23
N ASN A 59 -19.70 10.87 -9.16
CA ASN A 59 -19.60 12.05 -10.02
C ASN A 59 -19.29 11.64 -11.46
N TYR A 60 -18.42 10.65 -11.63
CA TYR A 60 -18.13 10.09 -12.95
C TYR A 60 -19.38 9.44 -13.58
N PHE A 61 -20.23 8.75 -12.82
CA PHE A 61 -21.51 8.25 -13.36
C PHE A 61 -22.47 9.37 -13.70
N SER A 62 -22.52 10.42 -12.89
CA SER A 62 -23.32 11.60 -13.21
C SER A 62 -22.87 12.23 -14.53
N LYS A 63 -21.56 12.29 -14.79
CA LYS A 63 -20.98 12.68 -16.09
C LYS A 63 -21.44 11.75 -17.21
N LEU A 64 -21.32 10.42 -17.06
CA LEU A 64 -21.77 9.46 -18.08
C LEU A 64 -23.28 9.56 -18.38
N LYS A 65 -24.11 9.81 -17.37
CA LYS A 65 -25.55 10.05 -17.54
C LYS A 65 -25.81 11.27 -18.40
N ARG A 66 -25.16 12.39 -18.11
CA ARG A 66 -25.31 13.65 -18.88
C ARG A 66 -24.77 13.54 -20.29
N ILE A 67 -23.65 12.83 -20.51
CA ILE A 67 -23.13 12.54 -21.85
C ILE A 67 -24.14 11.73 -22.66
N THR A 68 -24.83 10.78 -22.03
CA THR A 68 -25.83 9.94 -22.69
C THR A 68 -27.12 10.70 -22.99
N SER A 69 -27.63 11.44 -22.01
CA SER A 69 -28.81 12.28 -22.13
C SER A 69 -28.67 13.46 -21.18
N ASN A 70 -28.41 14.64 -21.74
CA ASN A 70 -28.28 15.85 -20.95
C ASN A 70 -29.65 16.41 -20.52
N VAL A 71 -30.69 16.14 -21.32
CA VAL A 71 -32.07 16.59 -21.05
C VAL A 71 -32.70 15.78 -19.92
N PHE A 72 -32.51 14.44 -19.92
CA PHE A 72 -33.11 13.55 -18.93
C PHE A 72 -32.08 12.59 -18.31
N PRO A 73 -31.06 13.10 -17.59
CA PRO A 73 -29.99 12.27 -17.04
C PRO A 73 -30.48 11.27 -15.99
N HIS A 74 -31.59 11.56 -15.32
CA HIS A 74 -32.20 10.69 -14.31
C HIS A 74 -32.82 9.42 -14.91
N LEU A 75 -33.21 9.44 -16.20
CA LEU A 75 -33.74 8.27 -16.91
C LEU A 75 -32.65 7.31 -17.41
N VAL A 76 -31.37 7.71 -17.32
CA VAL A 76 -30.25 6.89 -17.79
C VAL A 76 -29.94 5.79 -16.76
N PRO A 77 -30.07 4.50 -17.12
CA PRO A 77 -30.00 3.37 -16.20
C PRO A 77 -28.55 2.98 -15.90
N VAL A 78 -27.89 3.75 -15.04
CA VAL A 78 -26.54 3.41 -14.56
C VAL A 78 -26.64 2.82 -13.16
N ARG A 79 -26.18 1.57 -13.00
CA ARG A 79 -26.07 0.90 -11.69
C ARG A 79 -24.79 1.32 -10.96
N SER A 80 -24.83 1.31 -9.63
CA SER A 80 -23.73 1.67 -8.72
C SER A 80 -22.57 0.66 -8.67
N SER A 81 -22.63 -0.40 -9.49
CA SER A 81 -21.65 -1.50 -9.51
C SER A 81 -20.24 -1.08 -9.91
N VAL A 82 -20.05 0.11 -10.46
CA VAL A 82 -18.78 0.45 -11.09
C VAL A 82 -17.66 0.67 -10.08
N GLY A 83 -18.00 1.04 -8.83
CA GLY A 83 -17.00 1.22 -7.78
C GLY A 83 -16.19 -0.06 -7.53
N TYR A 84 -16.85 -1.23 -7.49
CA TYR A 84 -16.12 -2.50 -7.35
C TYR A 84 -15.51 -2.96 -8.67
N VAL A 85 -16.20 -2.78 -9.81
CA VAL A 85 -15.66 -3.17 -11.12
C VAL A 85 -14.36 -2.42 -11.42
N ALA A 86 -14.32 -1.12 -11.15
CA ALA A 86 -13.12 -0.32 -11.34
C ALA A 86 -11.97 -0.73 -10.40
N ARG A 87 -12.28 -1.16 -9.17
CA ARG A 87 -11.26 -1.73 -8.25
C ARG A 87 -10.68 -3.02 -8.82
N ILE A 88 -11.52 -3.94 -9.30
CA ILE A 88 -11.08 -5.19 -9.95
C ILE A 88 -10.26 -4.86 -11.20
N TRP A 89 -10.74 -3.94 -12.04
CA TRP A 89 -10.03 -3.51 -13.25
C TRP A 89 -8.65 -2.94 -12.94
N ARG A 90 -8.54 -2.09 -11.91
CA ARG A 90 -7.25 -1.55 -11.45
C ARG A 90 -6.28 -2.66 -11.07
N VAL A 91 -6.75 -3.68 -10.35
CA VAL A 91 -5.94 -4.83 -9.96
C VAL A 91 -5.52 -5.63 -11.19
N LEU A 92 -6.43 -5.96 -12.10
CA LEU A 92 -6.11 -6.67 -13.34
C LEU A 92 -5.08 -5.92 -14.20
N LYS A 93 -5.13 -4.58 -14.23
CA LYS A 93 -4.11 -3.76 -14.89
C LYS A 93 -2.74 -3.91 -14.23
N LEU A 94 -2.67 -3.96 -12.90
CA LEU A 94 -1.42 -4.21 -12.17
C LEU A 94 -0.87 -5.61 -12.47
N PHE A 95 -1.71 -6.64 -12.48
CA PHE A 95 -1.30 -8.00 -12.89
C PHE A 95 -0.73 -7.99 -14.31
N LYS A 96 -1.43 -7.36 -15.25
CA LYS A 96 -0.98 -7.25 -16.65
C LYS A 96 0.35 -6.51 -16.77
N TRP A 97 0.50 -5.37 -16.10
CA TRP A 97 1.69 -4.53 -16.18
C TRP A 97 2.93 -5.18 -15.57
N ASN A 98 2.77 -6.02 -14.54
CA ASN A 98 3.86 -6.74 -13.91
C ASN A 98 4.06 -8.17 -14.48
N GLY A 99 3.41 -8.52 -15.59
CA GLY A 99 3.63 -9.79 -16.29
C GLY A 99 2.89 -11.02 -15.72
N PHE A 100 2.10 -10.85 -14.67
CA PHE A 100 1.35 -11.95 -14.02
C PHE A 100 0.08 -12.39 -14.76
N GLY A 101 -0.14 -11.91 -15.99
CA GLY A 101 -1.23 -12.39 -16.84
C GLY A 101 -0.97 -13.76 -17.46
N HIS A 102 0.31 -14.14 -17.61
CA HIS A 102 0.74 -15.39 -18.24
C HIS A 102 1.66 -16.23 -17.35
N ASP A 103 2.09 -15.71 -16.19
CA ASP A 103 2.86 -16.45 -15.21
C ASP A 103 1.89 -17.27 -14.32
N PRO A 104 1.98 -18.62 -14.29
CA PRO A 104 1.14 -19.44 -13.44
C PRO A 104 1.51 -19.34 -11.95
N ARG A 105 2.63 -18.70 -11.61
CA ARG A 105 3.09 -18.54 -10.23
C ARG A 105 2.19 -17.56 -9.47
N ALA A 106 1.94 -17.88 -8.19
CA ALA A 106 1.30 -16.94 -7.29
C ALA A 106 2.16 -15.68 -7.08
N VAL A 107 1.51 -14.52 -7.08
CA VAL A 107 2.19 -13.24 -6.89
C VAL A 107 2.77 -13.16 -5.49
N GLY A 108 4.07 -12.85 -5.41
CA GLY A 108 4.80 -12.68 -4.17
C GLY A 108 4.48 -11.36 -3.46
N LEU A 109 5.13 -11.18 -2.31
CA LEU A 109 4.97 -9.98 -1.48
C LEU A 109 5.57 -8.76 -2.19
N GLY A 110 4.75 -7.74 -2.42
CA GLY A 110 5.17 -6.49 -3.07
C GLY A 110 5.48 -6.59 -4.57
N GLU A 111 5.18 -7.70 -5.24
CA GLU A 111 5.54 -7.90 -6.65
C GLU A 111 4.58 -7.21 -7.66
N LEU A 112 3.44 -6.65 -7.23
CA LEU A 112 2.52 -5.89 -8.11
C LEU A 112 2.85 -4.40 -8.21
N VAL A 113 3.86 -3.92 -7.50
CA VAL A 113 4.23 -2.50 -7.47
C VAL A 113 5.71 -2.32 -7.72
N LEU A 114 6.06 -1.17 -8.28
CA LEU A 114 7.43 -0.83 -8.55
C LEU A 114 8.07 -0.18 -7.31
N PHE A 115 9.32 -0.51 -7.05
CA PHE A 115 10.17 0.29 -6.19
C PHE A 115 10.75 1.48 -6.97
N CYS A 116 11.48 2.35 -6.29
CA CYS A 116 12.18 3.49 -6.87
C CYS A 116 13.22 3.04 -7.90
N LEU A 117 12.99 3.41 -9.16
CA LEU A 117 13.86 3.08 -10.30
C LEU A 117 15.27 3.68 -10.21
N ALA A 118 15.44 4.76 -9.42
CA ALA A 118 16.71 5.45 -9.25
C ALA A 118 17.47 5.05 -7.97
N CYS A 119 16.79 4.41 -7.00
CA CYS A 119 17.47 3.88 -5.82
C CYS A 119 18.32 2.65 -6.28
N PRO A 120 19.57 2.47 -5.79
CA PRO A 120 20.48 1.42 -6.27
C PRO A 120 19.94 0.01 -5.98
N GLN A 121 19.92 -0.87 -6.98
CA GLN A 121 19.35 -2.21 -6.89
C GLN A 121 20.21 -3.19 -7.69
N LYS A 122 20.87 -4.10 -6.96
CA LYS A 122 21.71 -5.12 -7.57
C LYS A 122 20.92 -5.97 -8.56
N GLY A 123 21.45 -6.12 -9.78
CA GLY A 123 20.82 -6.90 -10.85
C GLY A 123 19.62 -6.22 -11.52
N VAL A 124 19.34 -4.96 -11.18
CA VAL A 124 18.32 -4.14 -11.86
C VAL A 124 18.96 -2.93 -12.52
N ASN A 125 19.61 -2.07 -11.73
CA ASN A 125 20.25 -0.83 -12.19
C ASN A 125 21.65 -0.61 -11.57
N LEU A 126 22.16 -1.61 -10.86
CA LEU A 126 23.47 -1.60 -10.23
C LEU A 126 24.23 -2.89 -10.55
N ASP A 127 25.35 -2.74 -11.24
CA ASP A 127 26.32 -3.82 -11.44
C ASP A 127 27.32 -3.87 -10.28
N LEU A 128 27.73 -5.09 -9.91
CA LEU A 128 28.56 -5.35 -8.72
C LEU A 128 29.98 -4.79 -8.79
N GLU A 129 30.47 -4.53 -9.99
CA GLU A 129 31.86 -4.15 -10.24
C GLU A 129 32.09 -2.63 -10.16
N ILE A 130 31.04 -1.85 -9.87
CA ILE A 130 31.11 -0.40 -9.91
C ILE A 130 31.70 0.18 -8.61
N ASP A 131 32.57 1.16 -8.81
CA ASP A 131 33.28 2.06 -7.89
C ASP A 131 32.79 2.13 -6.42
N LYS A 132 33.76 2.18 -5.51
CA LYS A 132 33.61 2.14 -4.04
C LYS A 132 33.06 3.43 -3.43
N ASP A 133 32.38 4.30 -4.19
CA ASP A 133 31.69 5.45 -3.58
C ASP A 133 30.46 4.96 -2.79
N ILE A 134 30.72 4.65 -1.52
CA ILE A 134 29.76 4.13 -0.54
C ILE A 134 28.55 5.05 -0.39
N TRP A 135 28.69 6.36 -0.64
CA TRP A 135 27.61 7.32 -0.47
C TRP A 135 26.66 7.35 -1.67
N LYS A 136 27.20 7.28 -2.88
CA LYS A 136 26.41 7.24 -4.12
C LYS A 136 25.42 6.07 -4.08
N TYR A 137 25.90 4.90 -3.66
CA TYR A 137 25.11 3.66 -3.61
C TYR A 137 24.40 3.41 -2.26
N SER A 138 24.43 4.38 -1.35
CA SER A 138 23.68 4.26 -0.09
C SER A 138 22.18 4.36 -0.31
N TRP A 139 21.44 3.56 0.44
CA TRP A 139 19.99 3.71 0.53
C TRP A 139 19.65 4.77 1.57
N THR A 140 18.60 5.53 1.29
CA THR A 140 18.07 6.49 2.23
C THR A 140 16.59 6.19 2.41
N ILE A 141 16.23 5.67 3.57
CA ILE A 141 14.88 5.25 3.91
C ILE A 141 14.27 6.30 4.83
N ILE A 142 13.11 6.85 4.46
CA ILE A 142 12.31 7.67 5.35
C ILE A 142 11.14 6.84 5.89
N MET A 143 10.90 6.98 7.19
CA MET A 143 9.82 6.34 7.91
C MET A 143 8.84 7.44 8.33
N ASP A 144 7.56 7.24 8.05
CA ASP A 144 6.52 8.20 8.41
C ASP A 144 5.16 7.52 8.63
N GLY A 145 4.26 8.22 9.31
CA GLY A 145 2.91 7.81 9.65
C GLY A 145 1.86 8.85 9.27
N ASN A 146 0.94 8.49 8.37
CA ASN A 146 -0.23 9.29 8.05
C ASN A 146 -1.41 8.95 8.98
N PHE A 147 -1.66 9.82 9.97
CA PHE A 147 -2.77 9.68 10.94
C PHE A 147 -4.12 10.22 10.45
N LYS A 148 -4.20 10.69 9.20
CA LYS A 148 -5.47 11.12 8.57
C LYS A 148 -6.14 9.97 7.83
N ALA A 149 -5.37 8.95 7.42
CA ALA A 149 -5.85 7.74 6.75
C ALA A 149 -6.53 6.78 7.74
N LYS A 150 -7.78 7.09 8.10
CA LYS A 150 -8.55 6.32 9.09
C LYS A 150 -9.42 5.29 8.39
N HIS A 151 -9.46 4.08 8.94
CA HIS A 151 -10.35 3.02 8.51
C HIS A 151 -11.39 2.76 9.60
N MET A 152 -12.67 2.76 9.25
CA MET A 152 -13.75 2.38 10.16
C MET A 152 -13.90 0.87 10.20
N HIS A 153 -14.42 0.33 11.29
CA HIS A 153 -14.80 -1.08 11.32
C HIS A 153 -15.85 -1.39 10.26
N ASP A 154 -15.64 -2.47 9.52
CA ASP A 154 -16.62 -2.99 8.59
C ASP A 154 -17.86 -3.50 9.33
N LYS A 155 -19.03 -3.28 8.73
CA LYS A 155 -20.31 -3.80 9.26
C LYS A 155 -20.46 -5.31 9.09
N LYS A 156 -19.80 -5.88 8.07
CA LYS A 156 -19.84 -7.29 7.70
C LYS A 156 -18.44 -7.74 7.32
N LEU A 157 -17.77 -8.44 8.23
CA LEU A 157 -16.40 -8.89 8.04
C LEU A 157 -16.32 -10.08 7.07
N ASP A 158 -17.31 -10.97 7.11
CA ASP A 158 -17.33 -12.20 6.30
C ASP A 158 -17.52 -11.94 4.80
N ASP A 159 -18.03 -10.77 4.42
CA ASP A 159 -18.24 -10.37 3.03
C ASP A 159 -17.00 -9.70 2.40
N GLN A 160 -15.91 -9.53 3.15
CA GLN A 160 -14.73 -8.78 2.69
C GLN A 160 -13.77 -9.62 1.85
N VAL A 161 -13.38 -9.08 0.69
CA VAL A 161 -12.41 -9.69 -0.21
C VAL A 161 -11.22 -8.75 -0.41
N PHE A 162 -10.03 -9.26 -0.12
CA PHE A 162 -8.77 -8.52 -0.29
C PHE A 162 -8.17 -8.85 -1.66
N LEU A 163 -8.19 -7.88 -2.57
CA LEU A 163 -7.75 -8.09 -3.95
C LEU A 163 -6.22 -8.11 -4.13
N MET A 164 -5.46 -7.58 -3.17
CA MET A 164 -3.99 -7.43 -3.25
C MET A 164 -3.33 -7.61 -1.88
N ASP A 165 -3.76 -8.59 -1.08
CA ASP A 165 -3.23 -8.80 0.28
C ASP A 165 -1.72 -9.07 0.27
N GLY A 166 -0.91 -8.11 0.72
CA GLY A 166 0.55 -8.18 0.68
C GLY A 166 1.18 -8.08 -0.71
N MET A 167 0.40 -8.00 -1.79
CA MET A 167 0.95 -8.05 -3.16
C MET A 167 1.50 -6.70 -3.63
N GLY A 168 1.15 -5.60 -2.96
CA GLY A 168 1.56 -4.23 -3.31
C GLY A 168 2.38 -3.55 -2.22
N TYR A 169 2.12 -2.26 -1.99
CA TYR A 169 2.82 -1.50 -0.94
C TYR A 169 2.43 -1.93 0.48
N MET A 170 1.18 -2.35 0.68
CA MET A 170 0.66 -2.77 1.98
C MET A 170 1.20 -4.15 2.39
N VAL A 171 1.46 -4.33 3.68
CA VAL A 171 1.83 -5.61 4.31
C VAL A 171 0.72 -6.65 4.17
N GLY A 172 1.09 -7.93 4.10
CA GLY A 172 0.13 -9.02 4.16
C GLY A 172 -0.57 -9.10 5.52
N ARG A 173 -1.90 -9.14 5.53
CA ARG A 173 -2.73 -9.02 6.74
C ARG A 173 -2.43 -10.10 7.76
N LYS A 174 -2.46 -11.37 7.36
CA LYS A 174 -2.35 -12.50 8.31
C LYS A 174 -1.07 -12.41 9.16
N LYS A 175 0.09 -12.37 8.50
CA LYS A 175 1.40 -12.29 9.17
C LYS A 175 1.58 -11.02 9.97
N TYR A 176 1.08 -9.89 9.46
CA TYR A 176 1.14 -8.63 10.19
C TYR A 176 0.30 -8.67 11.47
N HIS A 177 -0.93 -9.18 11.42
CA HIS A 177 -1.77 -9.30 12.61
C HIS A 177 -1.22 -10.31 13.63
N ASP A 178 -0.62 -11.41 13.17
CA ASP A 178 0.03 -12.39 14.05
C ASP A 178 1.25 -11.76 14.75
N TYR A 179 2.06 -10.97 14.03
CA TYR A 179 3.12 -10.17 14.61
C TYR A 179 2.60 -9.18 15.66
N LEU A 180 1.55 -8.43 15.33
CA LEU A 180 0.94 -7.44 16.21
C LEU A 180 0.42 -8.08 17.51
N LYS A 181 -0.14 -9.29 17.46
CA LYS A 181 -0.56 -10.06 18.64
C LYS A 181 0.62 -10.56 19.48
N ALA A 182 1.73 -10.92 18.83
CA ALA A 182 2.92 -11.43 19.49
C ALA A 182 3.82 -10.33 20.08
N ALA A 183 3.69 -9.09 19.61
CA ALA A 183 4.50 -7.97 20.05
C ALA A 183 4.21 -7.62 21.52
N LYS A 184 5.25 -7.68 22.35
CA LYS A 184 5.18 -7.32 23.77
C LYS A 184 5.25 -5.81 23.95
N GLU A 185 4.49 -5.28 24.90
CA GLU A 185 4.58 -3.88 25.31
C GLU A 185 5.95 -3.56 25.92
N ALA A 186 6.54 -2.42 25.53
CA ALA A 186 7.55 -1.74 26.35
C ALA A 186 7.36 -0.22 26.24
N PRO A 187 6.50 0.38 27.08
CA PRO A 187 6.41 1.83 27.14
C PRO A 187 7.65 2.35 27.89
N LYS A 188 8.67 2.79 27.17
CA LYS A 188 9.65 3.73 27.72
C LYS A 188 9.20 5.14 27.37
N ARG A 189 9.10 6.00 28.38
CA ARG A 189 8.88 7.44 28.19
C ARG A 189 10.01 7.99 27.32
N LEU A 190 9.61 8.69 26.27
CA LEU A 190 10.49 9.39 25.34
C LEU A 190 11.16 10.55 26.09
N ALA A 191 12.49 10.56 26.19
CA ALA A 191 13.27 11.54 26.94
C ALA A 191 13.68 12.80 26.14
N CYS A 192 13.32 12.86 24.85
CA CYS A 192 13.56 13.99 23.94
C CYS A 192 12.39 14.98 24.04
N ASN A 193 12.65 16.26 23.75
CA ASN A 193 11.67 17.34 23.86
C ASN A 193 10.38 17.07 23.07
N ASN A 194 9.30 17.72 23.53
CA ASN A 194 7.90 17.56 23.14
C ASN A 194 7.65 17.31 21.63
N HIS A 195 7.62 16.05 21.20
CA HIS A 195 6.85 15.67 20.01
C HIS A 195 5.37 15.63 20.39
N ARG A 196 4.78 16.82 20.47
CA ARG A 196 3.35 17.03 20.79
C ARG A 196 2.44 16.25 19.83
N GLU A 197 2.86 16.03 18.58
CA GLU A 197 2.11 15.28 17.56
C GLU A 197 2.06 13.78 17.82
N VAL A 198 3.17 13.17 18.27
CA VAL A 198 3.18 11.75 18.66
C VAL A 198 2.27 11.53 19.88
N ASN A 199 2.24 12.49 20.80
CA ASN A 199 1.45 12.46 22.02
C ASN A 199 -0.04 12.84 21.82
N GLN A 200 -0.38 13.77 20.92
CA GLN A 200 -1.76 14.18 20.63
C GLN A 200 -2.48 13.21 19.69
N ALA A 201 -1.76 12.53 18.79
CA ALA A 201 -2.31 11.42 18.00
C ALA A 201 -2.70 10.20 18.87
N ASN A 202 -2.57 10.29 20.20
CA ASN A 202 -2.97 9.26 21.14
C ASN A 202 -4.43 9.31 21.62
N THR A 203 -5.28 10.18 21.09
CA THR A 203 -6.69 10.26 21.50
C THR A 203 -7.50 9.05 21.03
N HIS A 204 -8.21 8.41 21.97
CA HIS A 204 -9.06 7.23 21.76
C HIS A 204 -10.19 7.48 20.77
N ARG A 205 -10.46 6.53 19.86
CA ARG A 205 -11.59 6.58 18.91
C ARG A 205 -12.20 5.18 18.71
N HIS A 206 -13.26 4.85 19.46
CA HIS A 206 -13.90 3.51 19.48
C HIS A 206 -14.51 3.02 18.15
N LYS A 207 -14.56 3.85 17.10
CA LYS A 207 -15.21 3.50 15.82
C LYS A 207 -14.23 3.12 14.70
N LEU A 208 -12.92 3.12 14.98
CA LEU A 208 -11.89 2.94 13.97
C LEU A 208 -11.19 1.59 14.11
N GLU A 209 -11.11 0.86 13.00
CA GLU A 209 -10.21 -0.29 12.88
C GLU A 209 -8.77 0.20 12.79
N ALA A 210 -8.47 1.09 11.84
CA ALA A 210 -7.16 1.72 11.69
C ALA A 210 -7.23 3.22 11.97
N THR A 211 -6.24 3.73 12.69
CA THR A 211 -6.13 5.16 13.03
C THR A 211 -5.20 5.95 12.13
N GLY A 212 -4.53 5.26 11.22
CA GLY A 212 -3.55 5.79 10.28
C GLY A 212 -2.88 4.67 9.53
N ILE A 213 -1.95 5.03 8.65
CA ILE A 213 -1.07 4.11 7.93
C ILE A 213 0.37 4.59 8.16
N GLY A 214 1.29 3.68 8.42
CA GLY A 214 2.72 3.97 8.47
C GLY A 214 3.50 3.09 7.52
N GLY A 215 4.67 3.55 7.11
CA GLY A 215 5.51 2.78 6.21
C GLY A 215 6.86 3.41 5.96
N CYS A 216 7.53 2.90 4.93
CA CYS A 216 8.86 3.33 4.52
C CYS A 216 8.87 3.75 3.04
N ALA A 217 9.64 4.77 2.71
CA ALA A 217 9.86 5.24 1.35
C ALA A 217 11.35 5.55 1.08
N CYS A 218 11.77 5.56 -0.19
CA CYS A 218 13.08 6.08 -0.62
C CYS A 218 13.06 7.60 -0.41
N ALA A 219 13.83 8.11 0.55
CA ALA A 219 13.81 9.52 0.94
C ALA A 219 14.32 10.46 -0.17
N ARG A 220 15.14 9.94 -1.10
CA ARG A 220 15.69 10.72 -2.22
C ARG A 220 14.65 11.04 -3.28
N HIS A 221 13.69 10.14 -3.51
CA HIS A 221 12.79 10.19 -4.67
C HIS A 221 11.30 10.09 -4.30
N GLY A 222 10.98 9.91 -3.02
CA GLY A 222 9.60 9.84 -2.52
C GLY A 222 8.83 8.57 -2.89
N CYS A 223 9.48 7.56 -3.47
CA CYS A 223 8.79 6.32 -3.83
C CYS A 223 8.64 5.40 -2.61
N PHE A 224 7.44 4.88 -2.38
CA PHE A 224 7.21 3.87 -1.35
C PHE A 224 8.02 2.60 -1.61
N ILE A 225 8.53 2.00 -0.55
CA ILE A 225 9.14 0.66 -0.63
C ILE A 225 7.98 -0.36 -0.74
N PRO A 226 8.08 -1.42 -1.56
CA PRO A 226 7.05 -2.46 -1.66
C PRO A 226 6.93 -3.33 -0.40
N HIS A 227 5.69 -3.55 0.07
CA HIS A 227 5.31 -4.38 1.23
C HIS A 227 5.50 -3.85 2.70
N PRO A 228 6.10 -2.70 3.07
CA PRO A 228 6.25 -2.30 4.46
C PRO A 228 5.16 -1.33 4.95
N LEU A 229 4.12 -1.01 4.16
CA LEU A 229 3.05 -0.11 4.64
C LEU A 229 2.05 -0.91 5.48
N GLY A 230 1.83 -0.49 6.73
CA GLY A 230 0.96 -1.15 7.67
C GLY A 230 -0.04 -0.20 8.31
N ASP A 231 -1.24 -0.70 8.57
CA ASP A 231 -2.25 0.02 9.33
C ASP A 231 -1.79 0.22 10.78
N PHE A 232 -2.02 1.42 11.29
CA PHE A 232 -1.85 1.73 12.70
C PHE A 232 -3.07 1.34 13.50
N GLN A 233 -2.91 0.29 14.29
CA GLN A 233 -3.94 -0.17 15.22
C GLN A 233 -3.95 0.69 16.49
N LYS A 234 -5.11 1.25 16.85
CA LYS A 234 -5.30 1.93 18.13
C LYS A 234 -6.77 1.88 18.58
N GLY A 235 -7.06 1.00 19.54
CA GLY A 235 -8.37 0.79 20.15
C GLY A 235 -8.26 -0.12 21.38
N GLU A 236 -9.31 -0.27 22.19
CA GLU A 236 -9.30 -0.96 23.50
C GLU A 236 -8.74 -2.40 23.48
N ARG A 237 -8.77 -3.08 22.33
CA ARG A 237 -8.27 -4.46 22.16
C ARG A 237 -6.76 -4.58 21.91
N TYR A 238 -6.10 -3.53 21.45
CA TYR A 238 -4.69 -3.58 21.04
C TYR A 238 -3.98 -2.31 21.50
N LYS A 239 -3.39 -2.36 22.70
CA LYS A 239 -2.47 -1.33 23.22
C LYS A 239 -1.10 -1.44 22.54
N ILE A 240 -1.07 -1.49 21.21
CA ILE A 240 0.18 -1.70 20.48
C ILE A 240 0.92 -0.36 20.36
N PRO A 241 2.16 -0.22 20.87
CA PRO A 241 2.94 1.00 20.73
C PRO A 241 3.27 1.27 19.25
N LYS A 242 3.22 2.54 18.81
CA LYS A 242 3.63 2.97 17.45
C LYS A 242 4.99 2.40 16.98
N PRO A 243 6.03 2.26 17.84
CA PRO A 243 7.28 1.62 17.45
C PRO A 243 7.11 0.22 16.86
N VAL A 244 6.11 -0.55 17.30
CA VAL A 244 5.86 -1.92 16.82
C VAL A 244 5.45 -1.93 15.34
N ASN A 245 4.48 -1.11 14.93
CA ASN A 245 4.09 -1.04 13.52
C ASN A 245 5.29 -0.63 12.63
N MET A 246 6.09 0.32 13.12
CA MET A 246 7.26 0.83 12.42
C MET A 246 8.43 -0.15 12.39
N ASP A 247 8.58 -1.02 13.40
CA ASP A 247 9.56 -2.11 13.41
C ASP A 247 9.29 -3.11 12.29
N TYR A 248 8.02 -3.46 12.08
CA TYR A 248 7.62 -4.32 10.97
C TYR A 248 7.91 -3.65 9.61
N ALA A 249 7.53 -2.39 9.48
CA ALA A 249 7.78 -1.61 8.27
C ALA A 249 9.28 -1.54 7.93
N LEU A 250 10.11 -1.14 8.89
CA LEU A 250 11.56 -1.00 8.67
C LEU A 250 12.22 -2.36 8.44
N SER A 251 11.82 -3.41 9.16
CA SER A 251 12.34 -4.77 8.94
C SER A 251 12.06 -5.27 7.52
N HIS A 252 10.85 -5.07 7.01
CA HIS A 252 10.52 -5.43 5.63
C HIS A 252 11.23 -4.55 4.61
N ALA A 253 11.34 -3.24 4.87
CA ALA A 253 12.08 -2.31 4.02
C ALA A 253 13.57 -2.68 3.90
N LEU A 254 14.21 -3.05 5.02
CA LEU A 254 15.59 -3.51 5.06
C LEU A 254 15.80 -4.88 4.41
N ARG A 255 14.75 -5.61 4.04
CA ARG A 255 14.86 -6.88 3.32
C ARG A 255 14.59 -6.74 1.83
N HIS A 256 14.09 -5.59 1.39
CA HIS A 256 13.76 -5.35 -0.01
C HIS A 256 15.03 -4.99 -0.80
N ASN A 257 15.45 -5.84 -1.74
CA ASN A 257 16.54 -5.61 -2.68
C ASN A 257 17.87 -5.06 -2.08
N MET A 258 18.18 -5.42 -0.84
CA MET A 258 19.38 -4.94 -0.13
C MET A 258 20.69 -5.67 -0.46
N ALA A 259 20.67 -6.64 -1.37
CA ALA A 259 21.86 -7.40 -1.72
C ALA A 259 22.95 -6.47 -2.30
N GLY A 260 24.13 -6.46 -1.66
CA GLY A 260 25.26 -5.61 -2.07
C GLY A 260 25.20 -4.16 -1.57
N ILE A 261 24.12 -3.76 -0.89
CA ILE A 261 24.02 -2.43 -0.28
C ILE A 261 24.78 -2.43 1.05
N GLN A 262 25.81 -1.59 1.15
CA GLN A 262 26.67 -1.51 2.33
C GLN A 262 26.23 -0.44 3.34
N ARG A 263 25.51 0.58 2.88
CA ARG A 263 25.12 1.73 3.72
C ARG A 263 23.64 2.05 3.55
N VAL A 264 22.96 2.19 4.68
CA VAL A 264 21.56 2.60 4.75
C VAL A 264 21.44 3.73 5.75
N LEU A 265 20.89 4.86 5.34
CA LEU A 265 20.47 5.94 6.23
C LEU A 265 18.98 5.78 6.51
N THR A 266 18.56 5.92 7.76
CA THR A 266 17.14 5.95 8.13
C THR A 266 16.78 7.34 8.63
N PHE A 267 15.64 7.85 8.19
CA PHE A 267 15.07 9.11 8.66
C PHE A 267 13.75 8.83 9.34
N TYR A 268 13.60 9.36 10.56
CA TYR A 268 12.36 9.29 11.31
C TYR A 268 12.29 10.43 12.34
N ASP A 269 11.11 10.95 12.61
CA ASP A 269 10.93 12.08 13.55
C ASP A 269 11.43 11.78 14.95
N ILE A 270 11.42 10.51 15.35
CA ILE A 270 11.88 10.06 16.68
C ILE A 270 13.08 9.12 16.56
N ASN A 271 13.87 9.22 15.47
CA ASN A 271 14.94 8.27 15.18
C ASN A 271 15.97 8.15 16.31
N CYS A 272 16.29 9.30 16.93
CA CYS A 272 17.19 9.41 18.09
C CYS A 272 16.79 8.54 19.28
N GLN A 273 15.51 8.13 19.37
CA GLN A 273 15.01 7.24 20.41
C GLN A 273 14.67 5.86 19.86
N TYR A 274 14.05 5.84 18.68
CA TYR A 274 13.55 4.63 18.04
C TYR A 274 14.68 3.61 17.80
N MET A 275 15.83 4.06 17.28
CA MET A 275 16.94 3.19 16.91
C MET A 275 17.73 2.65 18.10
N LYS A 276 17.69 3.30 19.28
CA LYS A 276 18.45 2.88 20.47
C LYS A 276 18.22 1.42 20.87
N ASN A 277 16.98 0.94 20.74
CA ASN A 277 16.63 -0.45 21.09
C ASN A 277 16.16 -1.25 19.86
N PHE A 278 16.33 -0.73 18.64
CA PHE A 278 15.78 -1.37 17.43
C PHE A 278 16.37 -2.76 17.19
N GLN A 279 17.68 -2.90 17.30
CA GLN A 279 18.35 -4.19 17.13
C GLN A 279 17.87 -5.24 18.15
N GLN A 280 17.69 -4.84 19.41
CA GLN A 280 17.13 -5.71 20.45
C GLN A 280 15.68 -6.11 20.15
N ARG A 281 14.85 -5.18 19.65
CA ARG A 281 13.46 -5.46 19.25
C ARG A 281 13.38 -6.43 18.07
N ILE A 282 14.25 -6.29 17.08
CA ILE A 282 14.33 -7.27 15.98
C ILE A 282 14.77 -8.64 16.51
N SER A 283 15.86 -8.71 17.28
CA SER A 283 16.41 -10.00 17.73
C SER A 283 15.50 -10.77 18.69
N SER A 284 14.61 -10.06 19.39
CA SER A 284 13.65 -10.66 20.33
C SER A 284 12.31 -11.06 19.70
N ASN A 285 12.11 -10.84 18.40
CA ASN A 285 10.85 -11.09 17.73
C ASN A 285 11.03 -11.94 16.46
N SER A 286 10.44 -13.12 16.44
CA SER A 286 10.58 -14.09 15.34
C SER A 286 9.95 -13.66 14.01
N TYR A 287 9.09 -12.64 14.01
CA TYR A 287 8.49 -12.09 12.78
C TYR A 287 9.39 -11.04 12.11
N LEU A 288 10.37 -10.51 12.85
CA LEU A 288 11.27 -9.48 12.36
C LEU A 288 12.63 -10.09 11.99
N SER A 289 13.26 -9.51 10.99
CA SER A 289 14.64 -9.85 10.60
C SER A 289 15.29 -8.69 9.86
N MET A 290 16.62 -8.66 9.92
CA MET A 290 17.44 -7.69 9.20
C MET A 290 18.58 -8.45 8.50
N PRO A 291 18.95 -8.09 7.26
CA PRO A 291 20.07 -8.74 6.61
C PRO A 291 21.37 -8.56 7.40
N ALA A 292 22.20 -9.60 7.38
CA ALA A 292 23.51 -9.55 8.03
C ALA A 292 24.40 -8.47 7.41
N GLY A 293 25.21 -7.81 8.23
CA GLY A 293 26.16 -6.79 7.79
C GLY A 293 25.56 -5.39 7.52
N ILE A 294 24.23 -5.23 7.59
CA ILE A 294 23.59 -3.91 7.48
C ILE A 294 23.48 -3.29 8.87
N SER A 295 24.07 -2.11 9.05
CA SER A 295 23.87 -1.27 10.23
C SER A 295 23.26 0.07 9.78
N PRO A 296 21.94 0.26 9.92
CA PRO A 296 21.30 1.50 9.50
C PRO A 296 21.81 2.67 10.33
N MET A 297 22.22 3.74 9.65
CA MET A 297 22.67 4.98 10.26
C MET A 297 21.45 5.84 10.58
N PRO A 298 21.11 6.05 11.87
CA PRO A 298 20.01 6.92 12.24
C PRO A 298 20.31 8.35 11.81
N SER A 299 19.31 9.00 11.21
CA SER A 299 19.35 10.39 10.82
C SER A 299 18.05 11.09 11.19
N ILE A 300 18.14 12.41 11.39
CA ILE A 300 17.03 13.31 11.73
C ILE A 300 16.89 14.29 10.57
N SER A 301 15.66 14.51 10.10
CA SER A 301 15.41 15.46 9.02
C SER A 301 15.65 16.90 9.51
N LEU A 302 16.13 17.77 8.62
CA LEU A 302 16.42 19.17 8.96
C LEU A 302 15.22 19.88 9.61
N TRP A 303 14.00 19.57 9.14
CA TRP A 303 12.75 20.13 9.66
C TRP A 303 12.48 19.81 11.13
N HIS A 304 13.01 18.70 11.64
CA HIS A 304 12.81 18.29 13.03
C HIS A 304 14.00 18.58 13.93
N VAL A 305 15.17 18.97 13.40
CA VAL A 305 16.41 19.23 14.15
C VAL A 305 16.14 20.13 15.37
N HIS A 306 15.38 21.21 15.23
CA HIS A 306 15.09 22.13 16.33
C HIS A 306 14.19 21.55 17.44
N SER A 307 13.53 20.42 17.19
CA SER A 307 12.72 19.69 18.18
C SER A 307 13.55 18.67 18.98
N HIS A 308 14.82 18.46 18.62
CA HIS A 308 15.73 17.51 19.26
C HIS A 308 16.74 18.21 20.18
N ARG A 309 17.23 17.45 21.18
CA ARG A 309 18.33 17.89 22.05
C ARG A 309 19.66 17.62 21.37
N ASN A 310 20.72 18.31 21.79
CA ASN A 310 22.06 18.08 21.25
C ASN A 310 22.52 16.61 21.36
N GLU A 311 22.12 15.91 22.43
CA GLU A 311 22.41 14.47 22.65
C GLU A 311 21.68 13.54 21.67
N CYS A 312 20.78 14.07 20.83
CA CYS A 312 20.09 13.31 19.78
C CYS A 312 20.90 13.23 18.48
N PHE A 313 21.94 14.07 18.34
CA PHE A 313 22.81 14.11 17.15
C PHE A 313 24.14 13.37 17.34
N SER A 314 24.46 13.00 18.58
CA SER A 314 25.58 12.13 18.96
C SER A 314 25.19 10.66 18.83
#